data_AF-A0A7X4KZC8-F1
#
_entry.id   AF-A0A7X4KZC8-F1
#
_cell.length_a   1.000
_cell.length_b   1.000
_cell.length_c   1.000
_cell.angle_alpha   90.00
_cell.angle_beta   90.00
_cell.angle_gamma   90.00
#
_symmetry.space_group_name_H-M   'P 1'
#
loop_
_entity.id
_entity.type
_entity.pdbx_description
1 polymer ?
#
loop_
_entity_poly.entity_id
_entity_poly.type
_entity_poly.pdbx_seq_one_letter_code
_entity_poly.pdbx_strand_id
1 'polypeptide(L)'
;MSERIPRSQPAGDPAATPLPSRTDMASAQSGAEDQALQEEDQALQEAVHYVLGDCFFAVGQTIGMRMTVDYDAVVWWHDHFRTKFLAAMRRQGNRWLQDRENVTAVGWMLAERAVRHATSQNSIDVEAARRAAADVERYCELHSKRASRPGDHDAESSPRLAGYWCTPYPR
;
A
#
# COMPACT_ATOMS: atom_id res chain seq x y z
N MET A 1 -48.00 60.67 -45.30
CA MET A 1 -47.05 59.55 -45.42
C MET A 1 -46.10 59.63 -44.24
N SER A 2 -46.26 58.70 -43.30
CA SER A 2 -45.47 58.58 -42.08
C SER A 2 -44.38 57.53 -42.29
N GLU A 3 -43.11 57.89 -42.07
CA GLU A 3 -42.05 56.92 -41.77
C GLU A 3 -41.19 57.48 -40.64
N ARG A 4 -41.35 56.91 -39.43
CA ARG A 4 -40.43 57.11 -38.30
C ARG A 4 -39.35 56.04 -38.38
N ILE A 5 -38.11 56.48 -38.48
CA ILE A 5 -36.91 55.65 -38.36
C ILE A 5 -36.69 55.32 -36.86
N PRO A 6 -36.48 54.04 -36.48
CA PRO A 6 -36.14 53.68 -35.10
C PRO A 6 -34.62 53.50 -34.91
N ARG A 7 -34.21 53.48 -33.63
CA ARG A 7 -32.89 53.11 -33.02
C ARG A 7 -32.10 54.33 -32.51
N SER A 8 -31.51 54.30 -31.31
CA SER A 8 -30.84 53.19 -30.62
C SER A 8 -30.97 53.24 -29.10
N GLN A 9 -31.08 52.07 -28.46
CA GLN A 9 -30.92 51.87 -27.01
C GLN A 9 -29.49 52.20 -26.56
N PRO A 10 -29.28 52.73 -25.34
CA PRO A 10 -27.95 52.84 -24.75
C PRO A 10 -27.39 51.45 -24.42
N ALA A 11 -26.10 51.26 -24.70
CA ALA A 11 -25.34 50.07 -24.39
C ALA A 11 -25.47 49.71 -22.91
N GLY A 12 -25.87 48.47 -22.62
CA GLY A 12 -25.79 47.92 -21.27
C GLY A 12 -24.33 47.77 -20.86
N ASP A 13 -24.02 48.18 -19.64
CA ASP A 13 -22.73 47.95 -18.99
C ASP A 13 -22.31 46.48 -19.11
N PRO A 14 -21.02 46.17 -19.38
CA PRO A 14 -20.54 44.81 -19.23
C PRO A 14 -20.65 44.45 -17.75
N ALA A 15 -21.55 43.51 -17.44
CA ALA A 15 -21.66 42.93 -16.12
C ALA A 15 -20.27 42.53 -15.64
N ALA A 16 -19.76 43.23 -14.63
CA ALA A 16 -18.52 42.88 -13.96
C ALA A 16 -18.68 41.46 -13.42
N THR A 17 -17.97 40.51 -14.00
CA THR A 17 -17.85 39.16 -13.43
C THR A 17 -17.37 39.33 -11.99
N PRO A 18 -18.14 38.91 -10.98
CA PRO A 18 -17.71 39.04 -9.60
C PRO A 18 -16.40 38.27 -9.44
N LEU A 19 -15.34 38.96 -9.02
CA LEU A 19 -14.11 38.28 -8.59
C LEU A 19 -14.49 37.34 -7.44
N PRO A 20 -14.05 36.07 -7.48
CA PRO A 20 -14.37 35.11 -6.43
C PRO A 20 -13.91 35.66 -5.09
N SER A 21 -14.77 35.56 -4.08
CA SER A 21 -14.46 36.09 -2.76
C SER A 21 -13.31 35.28 -2.16
N ARG A 22 -12.52 35.90 -1.29
CA ARG A 22 -11.38 35.24 -0.61
C ARG A 22 -11.80 33.95 0.13
N THR A 23 -13.07 33.88 0.54
CA THR A 23 -13.72 32.70 1.15
C THR A 23 -13.96 31.56 0.15
N ASP A 24 -14.32 31.88 -1.11
CA ASP A 24 -14.51 30.90 -2.18
C ASP A 24 -13.18 30.27 -2.60
N MET A 25 -12.11 31.07 -2.61
CA MET A 25 -10.75 30.59 -2.90
C MET A 25 -10.20 29.69 -1.79
N ALA A 26 -10.44 30.02 -0.52
CA ALA A 26 -10.05 29.18 0.61
C ALA A 26 -10.81 27.84 0.65
N SER A 27 -12.10 27.86 0.27
CA SER A 27 -12.94 26.64 0.21
C SER A 27 -12.59 25.76 -0.99
N ALA A 28 -12.21 26.36 -2.12
CA ALA A 28 -11.68 25.65 -3.28
C ALA A 28 -10.28 25.06 -3.02
N GLN A 29 -9.45 25.75 -2.24
CA GLN A 29 -8.14 25.24 -1.81
C GLN A 29 -8.28 24.06 -0.84
N SER A 30 -9.17 24.13 0.16
CA SER A 30 -9.36 23.00 1.08
C SER A 30 -9.95 21.78 0.37
N GLY A 31 -10.87 21.98 -0.58
CA GLY A 31 -11.43 20.89 -1.39
C GLY A 31 -10.39 20.25 -2.32
N ALA A 32 -9.45 21.03 -2.86
CA ALA A 32 -8.36 20.52 -3.69
C ALA A 32 -7.31 19.75 -2.88
N GLU A 33 -7.00 20.21 -1.67
CA GLU A 33 -6.08 19.52 -0.74
C GLU A 33 -6.69 18.19 -0.26
N ASP A 34 -7.98 18.16 0.09
CA ASP A 34 -8.67 16.94 0.49
C ASP A 34 -8.77 15.92 -0.66
N GLN A 35 -8.98 16.38 -1.90
CA GLN A 35 -8.98 15.52 -3.08
C GLN A 35 -7.59 14.94 -3.37
N ALA A 36 -6.54 15.75 -3.32
CA ALA A 36 -5.17 15.28 -3.53
C ALA A 36 -4.75 14.21 -2.51
N LEU A 37 -5.11 14.39 -1.24
CA LEU A 37 -4.86 13.41 -0.19
C LEU A 37 -5.62 12.10 -0.41
N GLN A 38 -6.86 12.16 -0.92
CA GLN A 38 -7.64 10.97 -1.27
C GLN A 38 -7.03 10.22 -2.46
N GLU A 39 -6.59 10.93 -3.50
CA GLU A 39 -5.92 10.34 -4.66
C GLU A 39 -4.61 9.65 -4.25
N GLU A 40 -3.82 10.28 -3.38
CA GLU A 40 -2.59 9.68 -2.83
C GLU A 40 -2.87 8.42 -2.02
N ASP A 41 -3.88 8.42 -1.14
CA ASP A 41 -4.25 7.23 -0.37
C ASP A 41 -4.78 6.11 -1.28
N GLN A 42 -5.56 6.45 -2.32
CA GLN A 42 -6.07 5.47 -3.27
C GLN A 42 -4.94 4.83 -4.08
N ALA A 43 -4.00 5.63 -4.61
CA ALA A 43 -2.83 5.13 -5.32
C ALA A 43 -1.97 4.22 -4.43
N LEU A 44 -1.85 4.56 -3.15
CA LEU A 44 -1.16 3.75 -2.16
C LEU A 44 -1.87 2.39 -1.93
N GLN A 45 -3.19 2.40 -1.78
CA GLN A 45 -3.99 1.18 -1.61
C GLN A 45 -3.88 0.25 -2.81
N GLU A 46 -3.92 0.81 -4.02
CA GLU A 46 -3.76 0.07 -5.27
C GLU A 46 -2.35 -0.53 -5.38
N ALA A 47 -1.31 0.24 -5.06
CA ALA A 47 0.06 -0.26 -5.03
C ALA A 47 0.20 -1.48 -4.09
N VAL A 48 -0.34 -1.39 -2.86
CA VAL A 48 -0.32 -2.52 -1.91
C VAL A 48 -1.06 -3.74 -2.45
N HIS A 49 -2.17 -3.55 -3.16
CA HIS A 49 -2.90 -4.66 -3.76
C HIS A 49 -2.04 -5.42 -4.79
N TYR A 50 -1.31 -4.71 -5.67
CA TYR A 50 -0.37 -5.34 -6.59
C TYR A 50 0.76 -6.08 -5.88
N VAL A 51 1.31 -5.49 -4.82
CA VAL A 51 2.36 -6.13 -4.03
C VAL A 51 1.86 -7.44 -3.41
N LEU A 52 0.69 -7.42 -2.78
CA LEU A 52 0.09 -8.63 -2.19
C LEU A 52 -0.19 -9.69 -3.26
N GLY A 53 -0.65 -9.29 -4.44
CA GLY A 53 -0.85 -10.19 -5.57
C GLY A 53 0.41 -10.97 -5.95
N ASP A 54 1.53 -10.27 -6.15
CA ASP A 54 2.82 -10.90 -6.44
C ASP A 54 3.31 -11.80 -5.30
N CYS A 55 3.15 -11.37 -4.03
CA CYS A 55 3.53 -12.16 -2.86
C CYS A 55 2.75 -13.46 -2.76
N PHE A 56 1.42 -13.37 -2.85
CA PHE A 56 0.55 -14.53 -2.70
C PHE A 56 0.57 -15.45 -3.90
N PHE A 57 0.93 -14.93 -5.09
CA PHE A 57 1.27 -15.78 -6.21
C PHE A 57 2.47 -16.68 -5.87
N ALA A 58 3.55 -16.12 -5.32
CA ALA A 58 4.71 -16.90 -4.89
C ALA A 58 4.36 -17.92 -3.78
N VAL A 59 3.57 -17.50 -2.78
CA VAL A 59 3.06 -18.39 -1.71
C VAL A 59 2.26 -19.55 -2.31
N GLY A 60 1.35 -19.24 -3.24
CA GLY A 60 0.48 -20.22 -3.91
C GLY A 60 1.26 -21.23 -4.75
N GLN A 61 2.30 -20.79 -5.48
CA GLN A 61 3.18 -21.71 -6.24
C GLN A 61 3.86 -22.73 -5.30
N THR A 62 4.35 -22.29 -4.14
CA THR A 62 5.00 -23.20 -3.19
C THR A 62 4.01 -24.13 -2.48
N ILE A 63 2.85 -23.62 -2.06
CA ILE A 63 1.83 -24.43 -1.37
C ILE A 63 1.16 -25.41 -2.32
N GLY A 64 0.73 -24.95 -3.50
CA GLY A 64 -0.08 -25.74 -4.44
C GLY A 64 0.64 -26.96 -5.01
N MET A 65 1.97 -27.01 -4.91
CA MET A 65 2.76 -28.19 -5.24
C MET A 65 2.77 -29.27 -4.13
N ARG A 66 2.28 -28.96 -2.92
CA ARG A 66 2.44 -29.78 -1.72
C ARG A 66 1.13 -30.10 -1.01
N MET A 67 0.24 -29.12 -0.89
CA MET A 67 -1.05 -29.27 -0.20
C MET A 67 -2.03 -28.15 -0.57
N THR A 68 -3.23 -28.17 0.02
CA THR A 68 -4.22 -27.10 -0.15
C THR A 68 -4.14 -26.07 0.97
N VAL A 69 -4.73 -24.90 0.74
CA VAL A 69 -4.88 -23.83 1.73
C VAL A 69 -6.36 -23.49 1.87
N ASP A 70 -6.81 -23.32 3.11
CA ASP A 70 -8.19 -22.95 3.37
C ASP A 70 -8.41 -21.48 2.99
N TYR A 71 -9.60 -21.16 2.48
CA TYR A 71 -9.94 -19.80 2.06
C TYR A 71 -9.73 -18.78 3.20
N ASP A 72 -10.16 -19.12 4.42
CA ASP A 72 -10.04 -18.25 5.59
C ASP A 72 -8.57 -17.95 5.94
N ALA A 73 -7.66 -18.88 5.68
CA ALA A 73 -6.22 -18.67 5.88
C ALA A 73 -5.66 -17.66 4.88
N VAL A 74 -6.11 -17.71 3.61
CA VAL A 74 -5.74 -16.74 2.58
C VAL A 74 -6.25 -15.35 2.91
N VAL A 75 -7.53 -15.23 3.29
CA VAL A 75 -8.13 -13.95 3.70
C VAL A 75 -7.38 -13.37 4.89
N TRP A 76 -7.09 -14.19 5.90
CA TRP A 76 -6.36 -13.74 7.08
C TRP A 76 -4.97 -13.21 6.73
N TRP A 77 -4.19 -13.94 5.92
CA TRP A 77 -2.88 -13.46 5.47
C TRP A 77 -2.99 -12.17 4.69
N HIS A 78 -3.95 -12.08 3.77
CA HIS A 78 -4.14 -10.90 2.95
C HIS A 78 -4.36 -9.66 3.82
N ASP A 79 -5.31 -9.72 4.77
CA ASP A 79 -5.64 -8.57 5.62
C ASP A 79 -4.51 -8.22 6.59
N HIS A 80 -3.87 -9.24 7.15
CA HIS A 80 -2.75 -9.09 8.06
C HIS A 80 -1.57 -8.39 7.40
N PHE A 81 -1.15 -8.84 6.21
CA PHE A 81 -0.03 -8.23 5.52
C PHE A 81 -0.40 -6.91 4.86
N ARG A 82 -1.61 -6.74 4.31
CA ARG A 82 -2.09 -5.46 3.76
C ARG A 82 -1.86 -4.30 4.73
N THR A 83 -2.25 -4.50 5.98
CA THR A 83 -2.09 -3.48 7.04
C THR A 83 -0.62 -3.10 7.23
N LYS A 84 0.29 -4.09 7.23
CA LYS A 84 1.74 -3.86 7.37
C LYS A 84 2.34 -3.16 6.17
N PHE A 85 1.99 -3.59 4.96
CA PHE A 85 2.46 -2.95 3.72
C PHE A 85 2.05 -1.48 3.65
N LEU A 86 0.79 -1.18 3.96
CA LEU A 86 0.30 0.20 4.03
C LEU A 86 1.09 1.03 5.04
N ALA A 87 1.25 0.52 6.27
CA ALA A 87 2.01 1.22 7.32
C ALA A 87 3.46 1.48 6.90
N ALA A 88 4.07 0.53 6.21
CA ALA A 88 5.45 0.62 5.77
C ALA A 88 5.64 1.57 4.57
N MET A 89 4.74 1.53 3.59
CA MET A 89 4.73 2.47 2.45
C MET A 89 4.51 3.91 2.91
N ARG A 90 3.61 4.14 3.87
CA ARG A 90 3.42 5.48 4.47
C ARG A 90 4.68 6.02 5.14
N ARG A 91 5.52 5.15 5.71
CA ARG A 91 6.73 5.55 6.44
C ARG A 91 7.97 5.68 5.56
N GLN A 92 8.08 4.88 4.51
CA GLN A 92 9.31 4.72 3.73
C GLN A 92 9.17 5.14 2.25
N GLY A 93 7.95 5.50 1.82
CA GLY A 93 7.59 5.67 0.43
C GLY A 93 7.42 4.34 -0.31
N ASN A 94 6.95 4.41 -1.57
CA ASN A 94 6.79 3.23 -2.40
C ASN A 94 8.11 2.81 -3.06
N ARG A 95 8.82 1.87 -2.43
CA ARG A 95 10.01 1.16 -2.94
C ARG A 95 9.75 -0.28 -3.40
N TRP A 96 8.51 -0.59 -3.79
CA TRP A 96 8.12 -1.96 -4.13
C TRP A 96 9.01 -2.61 -5.19
N LEU A 97 9.26 -1.91 -6.29
CA LEU A 97 10.05 -2.46 -7.39
C LEU A 97 11.48 -2.83 -6.97
N GLN A 98 12.07 -2.07 -6.04
CA GLN A 98 13.41 -2.36 -5.51
C GLN A 98 13.40 -3.54 -4.53
N ASP A 99 12.30 -3.72 -3.77
CA ASP A 99 12.18 -4.75 -2.74
C ASP A 99 11.51 -6.05 -3.23
N ARG A 100 11.10 -6.10 -4.51
CA ARG A 100 10.29 -7.20 -5.07
C ARG A 100 10.91 -8.58 -4.85
N GLU A 101 12.20 -8.73 -5.07
CA GLU A 101 12.91 -10.01 -4.88
C GLU A 101 12.92 -10.45 -3.41
N ASN A 102 13.23 -9.51 -2.51
CA ASN A 102 13.24 -9.76 -1.06
C ASN A 102 11.86 -10.20 -0.58
N VAL A 103 10.82 -9.50 -1.03
CA VAL A 103 9.44 -9.81 -0.67
C VAL A 103 8.99 -11.16 -1.24
N THR A 104 9.38 -11.49 -2.48
CA THR A 104 9.11 -12.81 -3.06
C THR A 104 9.76 -13.92 -2.25
N ALA A 105 11.02 -13.73 -1.83
CA ALA A 105 11.74 -14.69 -0.99
C ALA A 105 11.07 -14.86 0.39
N VAL A 106 10.56 -13.78 0.98
CA VAL A 106 9.76 -13.84 2.23
C VAL A 106 8.44 -14.57 2.00
N GLY A 107 7.79 -14.39 0.85
CA GLY A 107 6.60 -15.15 0.44
C GLY A 107 6.87 -16.66 0.38
N TRP A 108 7.98 -17.09 -0.23
CA TRP A 108 8.38 -18.49 -0.20
C TRP A 108 8.64 -18.99 1.23
N MET A 109 9.30 -18.18 2.06
CA MET A 109 9.51 -18.53 3.47
C MET A 109 8.19 -18.72 4.20
N LEU A 110 7.21 -17.84 4.00
CA LEU A 110 5.88 -17.94 4.59
C LEU A 110 5.23 -19.27 4.21
N ALA A 111 5.24 -19.62 2.93
CA ALA A 111 4.70 -20.89 2.45
C ALA A 111 5.40 -22.11 3.08
N GLU A 112 6.73 -22.12 3.10
CA GLU A 112 7.52 -23.19 3.73
C GLU A 112 7.23 -23.33 5.23
N ARG A 113 6.94 -22.24 5.93
CA ARG A 113 6.55 -22.26 7.35
C ARG A 113 5.13 -22.78 7.50
N ALA A 114 4.21 -22.35 6.65
CA ALA A 114 2.82 -22.79 6.67
C ALA A 114 2.68 -24.30 6.45
N VAL A 115 3.36 -24.84 5.43
CA VAL A 115 3.39 -26.29 5.16
C VAL A 115 3.96 -27.07 6.35
N ARG A 116 4.99 -26.55 7.02
CA ARG A 116 5.55 -27.17 8.23
C ARG A 116 4.57 -27.19 9.40
N HIS A 117 3.85 -26.08 9.64
CA HIS A 117 2.86 -26.02 10.72
C HIS A 117 1.62 -26.87 10.43
N ALA A 118 1.33 -27.13 9.16
CA ALA A 118 0.22 -27.95 8.70
C ALA A 118 0.61 -29.42 8.40
N THR A 119 1.82 -29.88 8.76
CA THR A 119 2.32 -31.23 8.37
C THR A 119 1.44 -32.39 8.84
N SER A 120 0.68 -32.23 9.92
CA SER A 120 -0.28 -33.23 10.42
C SER A 120 -1.70 -33.04 9.89
N GLN A 121 -1.93 -32.06 9.01
CA GLN A 121 -3.23 -31.68 8.46
C GLN A 121 -3.22 -31.83 6.93
N ASN A 122 -4.39 -31.96 6.32
CA ASN A 122 -4.52 -32.06 4.87
C ASN A 122 -4.55 -30.70 4.16
N SER A 123 -4.79 -29.62 4.91
CA SER A 123 -4.82 -28.25 4.41
C SER A 123 -4.20 -27.29 5.44
N ILE A 124 -3.76 -26.13 4.96
CA ILE A 124 -3.29 -25.03 5.82
C ILE A 124 -4.51 -24.28 6.35
N ASP A 125 -4.78 -24.44 7.64
CA ASP A 125 -5.80 -23.68 8.36
C ASP A 125 -5.30 -22.29 8.80
N VAL A 126 -6.21 -21.48 9.38
CA VAL A 126 -5.90 -20.14 9.87
C VAL A 126 -4.84 -20.15 10.98
N GLU A 127 -4.77 -21.19 11.79
CA GLU A 127 -3.84 -21.26 12.92
C GLU A 127 -2.41 -21.59 12.45
N ALA A 128 -2.27 -22.49 11.47
CA ALA A 128 -1.02 -22.72 10.76
C ALA A 128 -0.57 -21.46 10.03
N ALA A 129 -1.49 -20.73 9.40
CA ALA A 129 -1.22 -19.46 8.74
C ALA A 129 -0.69 -18.38 9.69
N ARG A 130 -1.30 -18.25 10.88
CA ARG A 130 -0.84 -17.35 11.95
C ARG A 130 0.55 -17.69 12.46
N ARG A 131 0.80 -18.97 12.75
CA ARG A 131 2.12 -19.44 13.21
C ARG A 131 3.20 -19.21 12.16
N ALA A 132 2.89 -19.43 10.88
CA ALA A 132 3.80 -19.15 9.78
C ALA A 132 4.12 -17.64 9.66
N ALA A 133 3.10 -16.78 9.75
CA ALA A 133 3.30 -15.34 9.75
C ALA A 133 4.17 -14.87 10.93
N ALA A 134 3.92 -15.40 12.14
CA ALA A 134 4.73 -15.10 13.32
C ALA A 134 6.20 -15.52 13.14
N ASP A 135 6.48 -16.67 12.53
CA ASP A 135 7.85 -17.10 12.24
C ASP A 135 8.56 -16.17 11.26
N VAL A 136 7.86 -15.73 10.20
CA VAL A 136 8.37 -14.78 9.21
C VAL A 136 8.65 -13.42 9.86
N GLU A 137 7.73 -12.94 10.70
CA GLU A 137 7.91 -11.67 11.41
C GLU A 137 9.07 -11.72 12.39
N ARG A 138 9.23 -12.82 13.11
CA ARG A 138 10.37 -13.02 14.00
C ARG A 138 11.69 -13.07 13.22
N TYR A 139 11.70 -13.74 12.07
CA TYR A 139 12.85 -13.74 11.16
C TYR A 139 13.19 -12.30 10.76
N CYS A 140 12.20 -11.54 10.31
CA CYS A 140 12.32 -10.14 9.94
C CYS A 140 12.88 -9.26 11.07
N GLU A 141 12.35 -9.41 12.28
CA GLU A 141 12.78 -8.66 13.45
C GLU A 141 14.26 -8.95 13.81
N LEU A 142 14.66 -10.22 13.75
CA LEU A 142 16.05 -10.61 14.03
C LEU A 142 17.03 -10.09 12.98
N HIS A 143 16.63 -10.09 11.70
CA HIS A 143 17.49 -9.63 10.61
C HIS A 143 17.65 -8.10 10.62
N SER A 144 16.57 -7.36 10.89
CA SER A 144 16.66 -5.90 11.05
C SER A 144 17.56 -5.49 12.22
N LYS A 145 17.44 -6.15 13.39
CA LYS A 145 18.32 -5.91 14.55
C LYS A 145 19.81 -6.17 14.28
N ARG A 146 20.12 -7.17 13.44
CA ARG A 146 21.51 -7.47 13.06
C ARG A 146 22.09 -6.43 12.10
N ALA A 147 21.28 -5.94 11.17
CA ALA A 147 21.68 -4.90 10.23
C ALA A 147 21.89 -3.52 10.91
N SER A 148 21.29 -3.27 12.08
CA SER A 148 21.43 -2.01 12.83
C SER A 148 22.60 -1.97 13.83
N ARG A 149 23.50 -2.98 13.87
CA ARG A 149 24.65 -2.96 14.80
C ARG A 149 25.73 -1.97 14.33
N PRO A 150 26.28 -1.12 15.23
CA PRO A 150 27.25 -0.09 14.86
C PRO A 150 28.61 -0.73 14.59
N GLY A 151 29.02 -0.74 13.32
CA GLY A 151 30.29 -1.31 12.88
C GLY A 151 30.58 -1.14 11.38
N ASP A 152 29.56 -1.02 10.53
CA ASP A 152 29.72 -0.67 9.11
C ASP A 152 29.47 0.83 8.91
N HIS A 153 30.54 1.62 8.96
CA HIS A 153 30.51 3.06 8.73
C HIS A 153 30.78 3.47 7.28
N ASP A 154 30.99 2.53 6.36
CA ASP A 154 31.22 2.81 4.95
C ASP A 154 30.36 1.89 4.08
N ALA A 155 29.10 2.27 3.93
CA ALA A 155 28.40 2.10 2.66
C ALA A 155 27.03 2.79 2.72
N GLU A 156 26.69 3.36 1.59
CA GLU A 156 25.34 3.60 1.08
C GLU A 156 24.54 2.27 0.93
N SER A 157 24.75 1.30 1.82
CA SER A 157 24.24 -0.06 1.81
C SER A 157 23.39 -0.25 3.04
N SER A 158 22.09 0.02 2.90
CA SER A 158 21.11 -0.59 3.80
C SER A 158 20.71 -1.92 3.18
N PRO A 159 21.22 -3.08 3.64
CA PRO A 159 20.52 -4.32 3.37
C PRO A 159 19.28 -4.31 4.26
N ARG A 160 18.22 -3.63 3.80
CA ARG A 160 16.85 -3.77 4.28
C ARG A 160 16.37 -5.16 3.86
N LEU A 161 16.96 -6.20 4.44
CA LEU A 161 16.56 -7.59 4.28
C LEU A 161 15.23 -7.86 5.02
N ALA A 162 14.22 -6.99 4.86
CA ALA A 162 13.14 -7.22 3.92
C ALA A 162 12.23 -5.97 3.91
N GLY A 163 12.06 -5.36 2.72
CA GLY A 163 11.07 -4.30 2.52
C GLY A 163 9.70 -4.67 3.08
N TYR A 164 8.92 -3.68 3.51
CA TYR A 164 7.53 -3.73 4.03
C TYR A 164 7.16 -4.77 5.11
N TRP A 165 7.43 -6.06 4.93
CA TRP A 165 7.17 -7.16 5.86
C TRP A 165 7.94 -7.05 7.17
N CYS A 166 9.17 -6.52 7.12
CA CYS A 166 10.00 -6.36 8.31
C CYS A 166 9.82 -5.03 9.03
N THR A 167 8.77 -4.27 8.72
CA THR A 167 8.45 -3.09 9.50
C THR A 167 7.81 -3.48 10.82
N PRO A 168 8.28 -2.94 11.96
CA PRO A 168 7.58 -3.13 13.21
C PRO A 168 6.18 -2.50 13.11
N TYR A 169 5.19 -3.15 13.73
CA TYR A 169 3.84 -2.61 13.88
C TYR A 169 3.92 -1.14 14.33
N PRO A 170 3.09 -0.23 13.79
CA PRO A 170 2.88 1.05 14.45
C PRO A 170 2.35 0.74 15.86
N ARG A 171 3.11 1.15 16.88
CA ARG A 171 2.63 1.15 18.27
C ARG A 171 1.61 2.26 18.45
#